data_AF-L0A5B9-F1
#
_entry.id   AF-L0A5B9-F1
#
_cell.length_a   1.000
_cell.length_b   1.000
_cell.length_c   1.000
_cell.angle_alpha   90.00
_cell.angle_beta   90.00
_cell.angle_gamma   90.00
#
_symmetry.space_group_name_H-M   'P 1'
#
loop_
_entity.id
_entity.type
_entity.pdbx_description
1 polymer ?
#
loop_
_entity_poly.entity_id
_entity_poly.type
_entity_poly.pdbx_seq_one_letter_code
_entity_poly.pdbx_strand_id
1 'polypeptide(L)' 'MNEVESARRLALRAIAEAYVDVRTQERADLWPSVQGLRQRFVRAPYAAATFETLRAEALTLLGRLKN' A
#
# COMPACT_ATOMS: atom_id res chain seq x y z
N MET A 1 -0.99 -22.23 -0.38
CA MET A 1 -0.78 -20.89 0.20
C MET A 1 -2.16 -20.27 0.40
N ASN A 2 -2.49 -19.81 1.61
CA ASN A 2 -3.82 -19.25 1.92
C ASN A 2 -4.05 -17.96 1.09
N GLU A 3 -5.25 -17.81 0.53
CA GLU A 3 -5.68 -16.63 -0.25
C GLU A 3 -5.44 -15.33 0.53
N VAL A 4 -5.76 -15.33 1.83
CA VAL A 4 -5.54 -14.16 2.71
C VAL A 4 -4.05 -13.81 2.83
N GLU A 5 -3.17 -14.82 2.97
CA GLU A 5 -1.72 -14.60 3.02
C GLU A 5 -1.15 -14.10 1.69
N SER A 6 -1.70 -14.59 0.57
CA SER A 6 -1.31 -14.11 -0.76
C SER A 6 -1.70 -12.64 -0.94
N ALA A 7 -2.96 -12.29 -0.66
CA ALA A 7 -3.46 -10.92 -0.70
C ALA A 7 -2.65 -10.00 0.23
N ARG A 8 -2.38 -10.45 1.47
CA ARG A 8 -1.57 -9.72 2.45
C ARG A 8 -0.15 -9.44 1.95
N ARG A 9 0.53 -10.45 1.37
CA ARG A 9 1.88 -10.26 0.80
C ARG A 9 1.88 -9.26 -0.35
N LEU A 10 0.90 -9.36 -1.25
CA LEU A 10 0.78 -8.46 -2.39
C LEU A 10 0.49 -7.02 -1.96
N ALA A 11 -0.37 -6.82 -0.97
CA ALA A 11 -0.64 -5.52 -0.37
C ALA A 11 0.60 -4.93 0.31
N LEU A 12 1.32 -5.74 1.12
CA LEU A 12 2.56 -5.31 1.78
C LEU A 12 3.59 -4.83 0.76
N ARG A 13 3.78 -5.59 -0.33
CA ARG A 13 4.71 -5.23 -1.40
C ARG A 13 4.35 -3.89 -2.04
N ALA A 14 3.09 -3.70 -2.43
CA ALA A 14 2.64 -2.46 -3.05
C ALA A 14 2.79 -1.24 -2.12
N ILE A 15 2.50 -1.40 -0.82
CA ILE A 15 2.66 -0.34 0.17
C ILE A 15 4.15 -0.01 0.39
N ALA A 16 5.01 -1.02 0.44
CA ALA A 16 6.45 -0.82 0.59
C ALA A 16 7.03 -0.10 -0.64
N GLU A 17 6.61 -0.47 -1.84
CA GLU A 17 6.99 0.20 -3.09
C GLU A 17 6.55 1.67 -3.07
N ALA A 18 5.28 1.95 -2.72
CA ALA A 18 4.79 3.33 -2.60
C ALA A 18 5.57 4.16 -1.57
N TYR A 19 5.96 3.55 -0.45
CA TYR A 19 6.78 4.22 0.56
C TYR A 19 8.17 4.57 0.05
N VAL A 20 8.83 3.63 -0.65
CA VAL A 20 10.15 3.87 -1.23
C VAL A 20 10.05 4.98 -2.26
N ASP A 21 9.11 4.92 -3.19
CA ASP A 21 8.97 5.90 -4.27
C ASP A 21 8.63 7.30 -3.75
N VAL A 22 7.70 7.43 -2.80
CA VAL A 22 7.38 8.74 -2.20
C VAL A 22 8.61 9.33 -1.50
N ARG A 23 9.42 8.49 -0.85
CA ARG A 23 10.63 8.94 -0.15
C ARG A 23 11.75 9.29 -1.11
N THR A 24 11.99 8.49 -2.15
CA THR A 24 13.09 8.70 -3.10
C THR A 24 12.82 9.85 -4.06
N GLN A 25 11.56 10.11 -4.38
CA GLN A 25 11.14 11.26 -5.21
C GLN A 25 10.86 12.53 -4.38
N GLU A 26 11.15 12.51 -3.07
CA GLU A 26 10.95 13.64 -2.16
C GLU A 26 9.52 14.23 -2.19
N ARG A 27 8.51 13.39 -2.42
CA ARG A 27 7.09 13.76 -2.52
C ARG A 27 6.45 13.94 -1.13
N ALA A 28 6.88 15.01 -0.44
CA ALA A 28 6.40 15.34 0.90
C ALA A 28 4.87 15.47 0.97
N ASP A 29 4.24 15.91 -0.12
CA ASP A 29 2.78 16.02 -0.29
C ASP A 29 2.06 14.65 -0.18
N LEU A 30 2.72 13.57 -0.57
CA LEU A 30 2.15 12.22 -0.58
C LEU A 30 2.48 11.40 0.68
N TRP A 31 3.33 11.93 1.56
CA TRP A 31 3.74 11.23 2.78
C TRP A 31 2.57 10.85 3.70
N PRO A 32 1.59 11.73 3.97
CA PRO A 32 0.44 11.36 4.79
C PRO A 32 -0.37 10.20 4.19
N SER A 33 -0.47 10.13 2.86
CA SER A 33 -1.19 9.07 2.16
C SER A 33 -0.53 7.70 2.35
N VAL A 34 0.80 7.62 2.19
CA VAL A 34 1.56 6.38 2.43
C VAL A 34 1.47 5.95 3.89
N GLN A 35 1.62 6.88 4.84
CA GLN A 35 1.54 6.55 6.26
C GLN A 35 0.14 6.06 6.65
N GLY A 36 -0.91 6.66 6.09
CA GLY A 36 -2.29 6.21 6.25
C GLY A 36 -2.50 4.77 5.76
N LEU A 37 -1.95 4.42 4.59
CA LEU A 37 -1.99 3.05 4.06
C LEU A 37 -1.27 2.06 4.98
N ARG A 38 -0.08 2.41 5.50
CA ARG A 38 0.65 1.56 6.44
C ARG A 38 -0.13 1.32 7.73
N GLN A 39 -0.71 2.36 8.32
CA GLN A 39 -1.51 2.24 9.54
C GLN A 39 -2.75 1.36 9.33
N ARG A 40 -3.46 1.56 8.22
CA ARG A 40 -4.62 0.73 7.85
C ARG A 40 -4.23 -0.73 7.61
N PHE A 41 -3.08 -0.99 6.98
CA PHE A 41 -2.57 -2.35 6.80
C PHE A 41 -2.28 -3.05 8.13
N VAL A 42 -1.65 -2.38 9.08
CA VAL A 42 -1.36 -2.95 10.42
C VAL A 42 -2.65 -3.29 11.17
N ARG A 43 -3.70 -2.48 11.00
CA ARG A 43 -5.00 -2.67 11.68
C ARG A 43 -6.03 -3.43 10.84
N ALA A 44 -5.65 -3.91 9.66
CA ALA A 44 -6.57 -4.55 8.73
C ALA A 44 -7.15 -5.83 9.34
N PRO A 45 -8.48 -6.02 9.31
CA PRO A 45 -9.06 -7.34 9.55
C PRO A 45 -8.40 -8.38 8.65
N TYR A 46 -8.18 -9.57 9.19
CA TYR A 46 -7.49 -10.65 8.50
C TYR A 46 -8.40 -11.31 7.43
N ALA A 47 -8.64 -10.58 6.36
CA ALA A 47 -9.53 -10.95 5.26
C ALA A 47 -8.91 -10.54 3.91
N ALA A 48 -9.03 -11.39 2.90
CA ALA A 48 -8.41 -11.18 1.58
C ALA A 48 -8.88 -9.86 0.95
N ALA A 49 -10.19 -9.61 0.93
CA ALA A 49 -10.79 -8.39 0.36
C ALA A 49 -10.25 -7.09 0.97
N THR A 50 -9.93 -7.09 2.28
CA THR A 50 -9.32 -5.93 2.94
C THR A 50 -7.93 -5.65 2.38
N PHE A 51 -7.11 -6.70 2.24
CA PHE A 51 -5.76 -6.56 1.68
C PHE A 51 -5.79 -6.20 0.20
N GLU A 52 -6.73 -6.73 -0.57
CA GLU A 52 -6.91 -6.35 -1.98
C GLU A 52 -7.26 -4.88 -2.15
N THR A 53 -8.14 -4.35 -1.28
CA THR A 53 -8.47 -2.92 -1.26
C THR A 53 -7.24 -2.06 -0.97
N LEU A 54 -6.47 -2.41 0.08
CA LEU A 54 -5.25 -1.70 0.43
C LEU A 54 -4.19 -1.77 -0.70
N ARG A 55 -4.11 -2.90 -1.40
CA ARG A 55 -3.25 -3.05 -2.58
C ARG A 55 -3.68 -2.09 -3.70
N ALA A 56 -4.97 -2.04 -4.02
CA ALA A 56 -5.49 -1.18 -5.07
C ALA A 56 -5.23 0.31 -4.80
N GLU A 57 -5.40 0.74 -3.54
CA GLU A 57 -5.08 2.12 -3.13
C GLU A 57 -3.58 2.42 -3.25
N ALA A 58 -2.71 1.50 -2.82
CA ALA A 58 -1.26 1.64 -2.97
C ALA A 58 -0.82 1.71 -4.44
N LEU A 59 -1.40 0.89 -5.31
CA LEU A 59 -1.15 0.93 -6.76
C LEU A 59 -1.64 2.24 -7.39
N THR A 60 -2.78 2.77 -6.93
CA THR A 60 -3.28 4.08 -7.37
C THR A 60 -2.31 5.20 -6.99
N LEU A 61 -1.75 5.14 -5.78
CA LEU A 61 -0.74 6.10 -5.33
C LEU A 61 0.54 6.02 -6.17
N LEU A 62 1.02 4.80 -6.47
CA LEU A 62 2.15 4.59 -7.38
C LEU A 62 1.87 5.13 -8.79
N GLY A 63 0.64 4.99 -9.29
CA GLY A 63 0.24 5.56 -10.57
C GLY A 63 0.34 7.09 -10.60
N ARG A 64 0.12 7.77 -9.47
CA ARG A 64 0.27 9.24 -9.33
C ARG A 64 1.73 9.70 -9.28
N LEU A 65 2.67 8.80 -8.99
CA LEU A 65 4.11 9.09 -8.95
C LEU A 65 4.77 8.99 -10.33
N LYS A 66 4.08 8.39 -11.31
CA LYS A 66 4.57 8.20 -12.68
C LYS A 66 4.07 9.28 -13.65
N ASN A 67 3.18 10.16 -13.18
CA ASN A 67 2.66 11.32 -13.92
C ASN A 67 3.20 12.60 -13.28
#